data_AF-A0A2V9PD70-F1
#
_entry.id   AF-A0A2V9PD70-F1
#
_cell.length_a   1.000
_cell.length_b   1.000
_cell.length_c   1.000
_cell.angle_alpha   90.00
_cell.angle_beta   90.00
_cell.angle_gamma   90.00
#
_symmetry.space_group_name_H-M   'P 1'
#
loop_
_entity.id
_entity.type
_entity.pdbx_description
1 polymer ?
#
loop_
_entity_poly.entity_id
_entity_poly.type
_entity_poly.pdbx_seq_one_letter_code
_entity_poly.pdbx_strand_id
1 'polypeptide(L)'
;MKNKRFFIYAVVGLLLAALFYLQFRTWRHFDWKVFLAETPRGTALLHILGGIACTWIAYGMRAMRWKIFLRPVKRTTAASLVAPTIIGFTGISLLGRLGEMIRPYLISRKMQLSFSSQ
;
A
#
# COMPACT_ATOMS: atom_id res chain seq x y z
N MET A 1 23.61 -7.06 -25.28
CA MET A 1 22.86 -6.60 -24.07
C MET A 1 21.38 -7.02 -24.04
N LYS A 2 20.67 -7.11 -25.17
CA LYS A 2 19.25 -7.55 -25.21
C LYS A 2 19.02 -9.00 -24.72
N ASN A 3 19.90 -9.93 -25.08
CA ASN A 3 19.74 -11.36 -24.73
C ASN A 3 19.87 -11.63 -23.22
N LYS A 4 20.72 -10.88 -22.50
CA LYS A 4 20.85 -10.97 -21.03
C LYS A 4 19.58 -10.46 -20.33
N ARG A 5 18.96 -9.37 -20.83
CA ARG A 5 17.69 -8.86 -20.31
C ARG A 5 16.55 -9.85 -20.54
N PHE A 6 16.50 -10.44 -21.74
CA PHE A 6 15.51 -11.48 -22.05
C PHE A 6 15.62 -12.69 -21.12
N PHE A 7 16.85 -13.18 -20.88
CA PHE A 7 17.08 -14.28 -19.94
C PHE A 7 16.62 -13.93 -18.52
N ILE A 8 16.92 -12.72 -18.04
CA ILE A 8 16.47 -12.25 -16.72
C ILE A 8 14.94 -12.22 -16.65
N TYR A 9 14.26 -11.68 -17.67
CA TYR A 9 12.79 -11.66 -17.68
C TYR A 9 12.18 -13.06 -17.73
N ALA A 10 12.79 -13.99 -18.47
CA ALA A 10 12.35 -15.38 -18.51
C ALA A 10 12.50 -16.06 -17.13
N VAL A 11 13.62 -15.86 -16.45
CA VAL A 11 13.85 -16.40 -15.10
C VAL A 11 12.86 -15.81 -14.09
N VAL A 12 12.65 -14.49 -14.12
CA VAL A 12 11.68 -13.81 -13.25
C VAL A 12 10.26 -14.31 -13.53
N GLY A 13 9.87 -14.45 -14.80
CA GLY A 13 8.56 -14.98 -15.19
C GLY A 13 8.34 -16.40 -14.69
N LEU A 14 9.36 -17.27 -14.81
CA LEU A 14 9.29 -18.65 -14.36
C LEU A 14 9.21 -18.74 -12.82
N LEU A 15 9.95 -17.89 -12.09
CA LEU A 15 9.83 -17.75 -10.65
C LEU A 15 8.42 -17.31 -10.22
N LEU A 16 7.86 -16.29 -10.88
CA LEU A 16 6.50 -15.82 -10.58
C LEU A 16 5.45 -16.91 -10.86
N ALA A 17 5.60 -17.64 -11.97
CA ALA A 17 4.71 -18.76 -12.30
C ALA A 17 4.81 -19.90 -11.27
N ALA A 18 6.02 -20.22 -10.79
CA ALA A 18 6.23 -21.21 -9.74
C ALA A 18 5.60 -20.77 -8.41
N LEU A 19 5.80 -19.51 -8.00
CA LEU A 19 5.16 -18.95 -6.80
C LEU A 19 3.64 -18.97 -6.91
N PHE A 20 3.09 -18.60 -8.07
CA PHE A 20 1.66 -18.65 -8.33
C PHE A 20 1.11 -20.08 -8.24
N TYR A 21 1.82 -21.05 -8.84
CA TYR A 21 1.44 -22.47 -8.77
C TYR A 21 1.46 -23.00 -7.34
N LEU A 22 2.49 -22.66 -6.55
CA LEU A 22 2.59 -23.05 -5.14
C LEU A 22 1.45 -22.43 -4.32
N GLN A 23 1.14 -21.15 -4.52
CA GLN A 23 0.01 -20.47 -3.89
C GLN A 23 -1.32 -21.17 -4.23
N PHE A 24 -1.55 -21.45 -5.51
CA PHE A 24 -2.77 -22.09 -6.00
C PHE A 24 -2.93 -23.53 -5.48
N ARG A 25 -1.82 -24.28 -5.38
CA ARG A 25 -1.81 -25.62 -4.80
C ARG A 25 -2.28 -25.60 -3.35
N THR A 26 -1.79 -24.65 -2.56
CA THR A 26 -2.17 -24.51 -1.14
C THR A 26 -3.64 -24.11 -0.99
N TRP A 27 -4.13 -23.22 -1.87
CA TRP A 27 -5.52 -22.73 -1.81
C TRP A 27 -6.56 -23.79 -2.17
N ARG A 28 -6.20 -24.81 -2.98
CA ARG A 28 -7.13 -25.90 -3.33
C ARG A 28 -7.60 -26.73 -2.14
N HIS A 29 -6.82 -26.79 -1.06
CA HIS A 29 -7.17 -27.53 0.15
C HIS A 29 -7.73 -26.63 1.25
N PHE A 30 -8.01 -25.35 0.94
CA PHE A 30 -8.53 -24.41 1.92
C PHE A 30 -10.04 -24.63 2.13
N ASP A 31 -10.40 -25.13 3.32
CA ASP A 31 -11.79 -25.31 3.70
C ASP A 31 -12.37 -24.00 4.25
N TRP A 32 -13.15 -23.32 3.41
CA TRP A 32 -13.84 -22.08 3.78
C TRP A 32 -14.82 -22.23 4.94
N LYS A 33 -15.42 -23.42 5.13
CA LYS A 33 -16.40 -23.65 6.20
C LYS A 33 -15.71 -23.71 7.56
N VAL A 34 -14.57 -24.40 7.64
CA VAL A 34 -13.75 -24.46 8.85
C VAL A 34 -13.19 -23.08 9.18
N PHE A 35 -12.67 -22.36 8.19
CA PHE A 35 -12.17 -20.98 8.40
C PHE A 35 -13.25 -20.06 8.99
N LEU A 36 -14.44 -20.05 8.40
CA LEU A 36 -15.55 -19.21 8.87
C LEU A 36 -16.14 -19.67 10.21
N ALA A 37 -16.01 -20.95 10.56
CA ALA A 37 -16.45 -21.47 11.86
C ALA A 37 -15.47 -21.17 13.00
N GLU A 38 -14.17 -21.08 12.70
CA GLU A 38 -13.12 -20.78 13.68
C GLU A 38 -12.85 -19.27 13.85
N THR A 39 -13.11 -18.46 12.81
CA THR A 39 -12.93 -16.99 12.84
C THR A 39 -13.74 -16.27 13.95
N PRO A 40 -14.98 -16.67 14.30
CA PRO A 40 -15.78 -15.97 15.31
C PRO A 40 -15.43 -16.33 16.76
N ARG A 41 -14.56 -17.34 17.01
CA ARG A 41 -14.23 -17.81 18.36
C ARG A 41 -13.28 -16.84 19.08
N GLY A 42 -13.78 -15.66 19.42
CA GLY A 42 -13.30 -14.72 20.46
C GLY A 42 -11.93 -14.07 20.27
N THR A 43 -10.88 -14.84 20.06
CA THR A 43 -9.49 -14.35 19.97
C THR A 43 -9.18 -13.73 18.61
N ALA A 44 -9.71 -14.26 17.51
CA ALA A 44 -9.44 -13.72 16.17
C ALA A 44 -9.97 -12.29 15.99
N LEU A 45 -11.12 -11.95 16.60
CA LEU A 45 -11.67 -10.59 16.50
C LEU A 45 -10.77 -9.55 17.19
N LEU A 46 -10.22 -9.87 18.37
CA LEU A 46 -9.27 -9.00 19.06
C LEU A 46 -7.97 -8.81 18.26
N HIS A 47 -7.48 -9.86 17.60
CA HIS A 47 -6.30 -9.75 16.73
C HIS A 47 -6.58 -8.90 15.48
N ILE A 48 -7.76 -9.06 14.87
CA ILE A 48 -8.19 -8.22 13.73
C ILE A 48 -8.31 -6.77 14.16
N LEU A 49 -9.00 -6.50 15.28
CA LEU A 49 -9.13 -5.15 15.83
C LEU A 49 -7.78 -4.56 16.23
N GLY A 50 -6.89 -5.35 16.81
CA GLY A 50 -5.51 -4.97 17.11
C GLY A 50 -4.72 -4.60 15.85
N GLY A 51 -4.85 -5.40 14.78
CA GLY A 51 -4.25 -5.11 13.47
C GLY A 51 -4.79 -3.81 12.85
N ILE A 52 -6.09 -3.59 12.95
CA ILE A 52 -6.73 -2.34 12.50
C ILE A 52 -6.20 -1.16 13.33
N ALA A 53 -6.17 -1.26 14.65
CA ALA A 53 -5.65 -0.21 15.53
C ALA A 53 -4.19 0.11 15.24
N CYS A 54 -3.32 -0.91 15.11
CA CYS A 54 -1.91 -0.74 14.72
C CYS A 54 -1.78 -0.04 13.37
N THR A 55 -2.64 -0.37 12.40
CA THR A 55 -2.65 0.28 11.08
C THR A 55 -2.99 1.77 11.19
N TRP A 56 -4.00 2.12 11.97
CA TRP A 56 -4.38 3.52 12.21
C TRP A 56 -3.29 4.30 12.96
N ILE A 57 -2.65 3.69 13.95
CA ILE A 57 -1.50 4.27 14.67
C ILE A 57 -0.35 4.54 13.68
N ALA A 58 -0.03 3.58 12.81
CA ALA A 58 1.01 3.76 11.79
C ALA A 58 0.69 4.92 10.83
N TYR A 59 -0.57 5.07 10.39
CA TYR A 59 -1.00 6.21 9.59
C TYR A 59 -0.90 7.54 10.35
N GLY A 60 -1.27 7.57 11.63
CA GLY A 60 -1.13 8.74 12.50
C GLY A 60 0.33 9.17 12.68
N MET A 61 1.22 8.23 13.00
CA MET A 61 2.67 8.48 13.11
C MET A 61 3.26 9.02 11.81
N ARG A 62 2.83 8.46 10.67
CA ARG A 62 3.25 8.95 9.35
C ARG A 62 2.77 10.38 9.10
N ALA A 63 1.51 10.69 9.39
CA ALA A 63 0.98 12.04 9.24
C ALA A 63 1.74 13.04 10.14
N MET A 64 2.08 12.64 11.36
CA MET A 64 2.89 13.47 12.27
C MET A 64 4.31 13.69 11.73
N ARG A 65 4.96 12.64 11.20
CA ARG A 65 6.28 12.76 10.56
C ARG A 65 6.24 13.75 9.39
N TRP A 66 5.23 13.64 8.52
CA TRP A 66 5.06 14.56 7.39
C TRP A 66 4.74 16.00 7.83
N LYS A 67 3.99 16.18 8.92
CA LYS A 67 3.80 17.52 9.53
C LYS A 67 5.12 18.16 9.94
N ILE A 68 6.04 17.40 10.53
CA ILE A 68 7.37 17.90 10.92
C ILE A 68 8.17 18.36 9.69
N PHE A 69 8.16 17.57 8.61
CA PHE A 69 8.84 17.92 7.35
C PHE A 69 8.21 19.13 6.64
N LEU A 70 6.89 19.31 6.72
CA LEU A 70 6.19 20.43 6.08
C LEU A 70 6.16 21.72 6.90
N ARG A 71 6.56 21.65 8.19
CA ARG A 71 6.66 22.82 9.08
C ARG A 71 7.44 24.03 8.50
N PRO A 72 8.53 23.87 7.73
CA PRO A 72 9.25 24.99 7.13
C PRO A 72 8.50 25.64 5.96
N VAL A 73 7.58 24.91 5.31
CA VAL A 73 6.91 25.34 4.07
C VAL A 73 5.50 25.86 4.35
N LYS A 74 4.76 25.22 5.27
CA LYS A 74 3.40 25.63 5.64
C LYS A 74 3.01 25.10 7.01
N ARG A 75 2.41 25.94 7.87
CA ARG A 75 1.80 25.47 9.12
C ARG A 75 0.50 24.73 8.81
N THR A 76 0.49 23.42 9.03
CA THR A 76 -0.69 22.56 8.85
C THR A 76 -0.92 21.66 10.07
N THR A 77 -2.16 21.26 10.29
CA THR A 77 -2.53 20.31 11.36
C THR A 77 -2.34 18.87 10.90
N ALA A 78 -1.89 17.97 11.79
CA ALA A 78 -1.65 16.56 11.47
C ALA A 78 -2.91 15.89 10.89
N ALA A 79 -4.09 16.22 11.42
CA ALA A 79 -5.38 15.73 10.93
C ALA A 79 -5.64 16.08 9.46
N SER A 80 -5.26 17.28 9.00
CA SER A 80 -5.41 17.66 7.59
C SER A 80 -4.47 16.91 6.64
N LEU A 81 -3.41 16.30 7.18
CA LEU A 81 -2.46 15.46 6.42
C LEU A 81 -2.81 13.98 6.41
N VAL A 82 -3.63 13.51 7.36
CA VAL A 82 -4.06 12.10 7.41
C VAL A 82 -4.75 11.72 6.10
N ALA A 83 -5.76 12.48 5.65
CA ALA A 83 -6.49 12.18 4.41
C ALA A 83 -5.59 12.13 3.16
N PRO A 84 -4.72 13.14 2.88
CA PRO A 84 -3.74 13.05 1.79
C PRO A 84 -2.76 11.88 1.91
N THR A 85 -2.31 11.54 3.12
CA THR A 85 -1.39 10.41 3.31
C THR A 85 -2.07 9.07 3.07
N ILE A 86 -3.32 8.90 3.49
CA ILE A 86 -4.11 7.69 3.21
C ILE A 86 -4.34 7.58 1.70
N ILE A 87 -4.77 8.63 1.02
CA ILE A 87 -4.99 8.61 -0.44
C ILE A 87 -3.68 8.31 -1.19
N GLY A 88 -2.57 8.93 -0.80
CA GLY A 88 -1.27 8.66 -1.40
C GLY A 88 -0.79 7.22 -1.18
N PHE A 89 -0.97 6.67 0.03
CA PHE A 89 -0.61 5.28 0.32
C PHE A 89 -1.54 4.29 -0.35
N THR A 90 -2.85 4.54 -0.38
CA THR A 90 -3.79 3.72 -1.15
C THR A 90 -3.42 3.72 -2.63
N GLY A 91 -3.05 4.88 -3.18
CA GLY A 91 -2.55 4.98 -4.55
C GLY A 91 -1.31 4.12 -4.80
N ILE A 92 -0.34 4.13 -3.89
CA ILE A 92 0.88 3.30 -4.00
C ILE A 92 0.58 1.81 -3.76
N SER A 93 -0.27 1.46 -2.80
CA SER A 93 -0.61 0.06 -2.50
C SER A 93 -1.44 -0.58 -3.61
N LEU A 94 -2.31 0.19 -4.28
CA LEU A 94 -3.18 -0.32 -5.35
C LEU A 94 -2.47 -0.32 -6.70
N LEU A 95 -1.68 0.71 -7.00
CA LEU A 95 -1.08 0.94 -8.32
C LEU A 95 0.45 0.77 -8.33
N GLY A 96 1.04 0.39 -7.19
CA GLY A 96 2.48 0.24 -7.05
C GLY A 96 3.22 1.56 -7.28
N ARG A 97 4.29 1.49 -8.08
CA ARG A 97 5.14 2.66 -8.40
C ARG A 97 4.43 3.71 -9.26
N LEU A 98 3.33 3.35 -9.94
CA LEU A 98 2.46 4.32 -10.62
C LEU A 98 1.74 5.24 -9.62
N GLY A 99 1.60 4.81 -8.37
CA GLY A 99 1.06 5.62 -7.28
C GLY A 99 1.91 6.83 -6.92
N GLU A 100 3.20 6.84 -7.25
CA GLU A 100 4.06 8.02 -7.08
C GLU A 100 3.62 9.17 -7.99
N MET A 101 3.03 8.88 -9.15
CA MET A 101 2.53 9.90 -10.10
C MET A 101 1.19 10.52 -9.68
N ILE A 102 0.48 9.90 -8.74
CA ILE A 102 -0.81 10.41 -8.23
C ILE A 102 -0.60 11.65 -7.37
N ARG A 103 0.53 11.73 -6.65
CA ARG A 103 0.90 12.89 -5.84
C ARG A 103 1.09 14.18 -6.66
N PRO A 104 1.94 14.22 -7.70
CA PRO A 104 2.07 15.41 -8.55
C PRO A 104 0.76 15.76 -9.26
N TYR A 105 -0.01 14.76 -9.70
CA TYR A 105 -1.31 14.99 -10.35
C TYR A 105 -2.37 15.62 -9.42
N LEU A 106 -2.51 15.13 -8.18
CA LEU A 106 -3.45 15.72 -7.22
C LEU A 106 -2.99 17.09 -6.73
N ILE A 107 -1.68 17.32 -6.61
CA ILE A 107 -1.13 18.63 -6.24
C ILE A 107 -1.30 19.64 -7.38
N SER A 108 -1.00 19.27 -8.64
CA SER A 108 -1.18 20.15 -9.79
C SER A 108 -2.65 20.53 -10.00
N ARG A 109 -3.57 19.57 -9.86
CA ARG A 109 -5.01 19.82 -10.01
C ARG A 109 -5.59 20.68 -8.89
N LYS A 110 -5.08 20.54 -7.66
CA LYS A 110 -5.56 21.30 -6.50
C LYS A 110 -4.89 22.67 -6.34
N MET A 111 -3.69 22.86 -6.90
CA MET A 111 -2.91 24.11 -6.81
C MET A 111 -2.84 24.89 -8.13
N GLN A 112 -3.40 24.40 -9.25
CA GLN A 112 -3.30 25.01 -10.58
C GLN A 112 -1.84 25.32 -11.01
N LEU A 113 -0.92 24.41 -10.70
CA LEU A 113 0.50 24.56 -11.06
C LEU A 113 0.89 23.60 -12.18
N SER A 114 1.84 24.05 -13.02
CA SER A 114 2.39 23.28 -14.14
C SER A 114 3.03 21.97 -13.64
N PHE A 115 2.75 20.87 -14.34
CA PHE A 115 3.28 19.53 -14.06
C PHE A 115 4.82 19.47 -14.11
N SER A 116 5.46 20.44 -14.77
CA SER A 116 6.91 20.49 -15.00
C SER A 116 7.73 21.07 -13.83
N SER A 117 7.08 21.47 -12.73
CA SER A 117 7.76 22.06 -11.57
C SER A 117 8.13 21.04 -10.48
N GLN A 118 7.99 19.73 -10.75
CA GLN A 118 8.37 18.63 -9.85
C GLN A 118 9.28 17.61 -10.53
#